data_AF-A0A9Q0UXB2-F1
#
_entry.id   AF-A0A9Q0UXB2-F1
#
_cell.length_a   1.000
_cell.length_b   1.000
_cell.length_c   1.000
_cell.angle_alpha   90.00
_cell.angle_beta   90.00
_cell.angle_gamma   90.00
#
_symmetry.space_group_name_H-M   'P 1'
#
loop_
_entity.id
_entity.type
_entity.pdbx_description
1 polymer ?
#
loop_
_entity_poly.entity_id
_entity_poly.type
_entity_poly.pdbx_seq_one_letter_code
_entity_poly.pdbx_strand_id
1 'polypeptide(L)'
;MTLSRCFSPFAPLLAIILLTNPALSEARDSQDLIDEVCRQMEDYGFCNRVFHENMESPEIDHVGLTAIAMEQTITNATSTHEYISDLLRRTTEKSLWNVLVACENAFGIVESSFGAAMQSFHRKEYDDMLKLEQVAPRAQASCETSFTAPPSPPNPLAERNREMRILITMAIVSGKAILKL
;
A
#
# COMPACT_ATOMS: atom_id res chain seq x y z
N MET A 1 -63.60 63.14 -26.49
CA MET A 1 -64.22 61.96 -25.86
C MET A 1 -63.87 60.79 -26.78
N THR A 2 -63.05 59.78 -26.50
CA THR A 2 -62.54 59.09 -25.29
C THR A 2 -61.32 58.27 -25.79
N LEU A 3 -60.09 58.54 -25.37
CA LEU A 3 -59.33 57.92 -24.27
C LEU A 3 -59.15 56.38 -24.31
N SER A 4 -57.88 56.00 -24.53
CA SER A 4 -57.09 54.91 -23.94
C SER A 4 -57.45 53.43 -24.15
N ARG A 5 -56.39 52.67 -24.51
CA ARG A 5 -55.81 51.47 -23.82
C ARG A 5 -54.98 50.68 -24.85
N CYS A 6 -53.83 50.08 -24.59
CA CYS A 6 -52.99 49.93 -23.42
C CYS A 6 -51.56 49.61 -23.92
N PHE A 7 -50.55 50.08 -23.20
CA PHE A 7 -49.17 49.59 -23.27
C PHE A 7 -49.14 48.07 -23.02
N SER A 8 -48.42 47.32 -23.87
CA SER A 8 -47.97 45.97 -23.54
C SER A 8 -46.45 46.00 -23.39
N PRO A 9 -45.92 46.07 -22.15
CA PRO A 9 -44.62 45.53 -21.84
C PRO A 9 -44.80 44.05 -21.42
N PHE A 10 -43.69 43.35 -21.22
CA PHE A 10 -43.60 41.97 -20.71
C PHE A 10 -43.58 40.88 -21.78
N ALA A 11 -42.44 40.81 -22.47
CA ALA A 11 -41.82 39.51 -22.74
C ALA A 11 -41.39 38.88 -21.40
N PRO A 12 -41.75 37.63 -21.10
CA PRO A 12 -40.99 36.83 -20.16
C PRO A 12 -39.96 36.03 -20.96
N LEU A 13 -38.68 36.39 -20.81
CA LEU A 13 -37.57 35.48 -21.09
C LEU A 13 -37.79 34.21 -20.25
N LEU A 14 -38.16 33.11 -20.88
CA LEU A 14 -38.01 31.78 -20.28
C LEU A 14 -36.52 31.43 -20.31
N ALA A 15 -35.78 31.91 -19.31
CA ALA A 15 -34.45 31.38 -19.02
C ALA A 15 -34.65 29.97 -18.43
N ILE A 16 -34.55 28.95 -19.28
CA ILE A 16 -34.41 27.57 -18.83
C ILE A 16 -33.03 27.48 -18.16
N ILE A 17 -33.00 27.61 -16.84
CA ILE A 17 -31.82 27.32 -16.04
C ILE A 17 -31.64 25.80 -16.13
N LEU A 18 -30.70 25.37 -16.98
CA LEU A 18 -30.15 24.03 -16.96
C LEU A 18 -29.53 23.80 -15.57
N LEU A 19 -30.26 23.11 -14.69
CA LEU A 19 -29.70 22.51 -13.48
C LEU A 19 -28.83 21.33 -13.91
N THR A 20 -27.67 21.61 -14.50
CA THR A 20 -26.57 20.66 -14.48
C THR A 20 -25.99 20.72 -13.08
N ASN A 21 -26.40 19.81 -12.22
CA ASN A 21 -25.61 19.43 -11.07
C ASN A 21 -24.72 18.27 -11.51
N PRO A 22 -23.50 18.50 -12.02
CA PRO A 22 -22.49 17.51 -11.79
C PRO A 22 -22.02 17.81 -10.36
N ALA A 23 -22.56 17.09 -9.38
CA ALA A 23 -21.69 16.68 -8.29
C ALA A 23 -20.68 15.71 -8.91
N LEU A 24 -19.79 16.24 -9.75
CA LEU A 24 -18.59 15.56 -10.19
C LEU A 24 -17.76 15.55 -8.92
N SER A 25 -17.87 14.46 -8.16
CA SER A 25 -16.76 14.07 -7.31
C SER A 25 -15.58 14.03 -8.28
N GLU A 26 -14.69 15.01 -8.21
CA GLU A 26 -13.45 14.99 -8.99
C GLU A 26 -12.78 13.67 -8.61
N ALA A 27 -12.81 12.69 -9.52
CA ALA A 27 -12.11 11.44 -9.31
C ALA A 27 -10.66 11.84 -9.09
N ARG A 28 -10.12 11.59 -7.88
CA ARG A 28 -8.74 11.91 -7.59
C ARG A 28 -7.89 11.17 -8.60
N ASP A 29 -6.93 11.88 -9.20
CA ASP A 29 -6.00 11.27 -10.12
C ASP A 29 -5.28 10.12 -9.40
N SER A 30 -5.20 8.97 -10.07
CA SER A 30 -4.55 7.78 -9.52
C SER A 30 -3.08 8.05 -9.20
N GLN A 31 -2.43 8.91 -9.99
CA GLN A 31 -1.08 9.34 -9.69
C GLN A 31 -0.99 10.16 -8.41
N ASP A 32 -1.97 11.00 -8.10
CA ASP A 32 -1.99 11.76 -6.85
C ASP A 32 -2.13 10.84 -5.63
N LEU A 33 -2.93 9.77 -5.75
CA LEU A 33 -3.07 8.75 -4.71
C LEU A 33 -1.79 7.95 -4.50
N ILE A 34 -1.12 7.57 -5.61
CA ILE A 34 0.19 6.92 -5.57
C ILE A 34 1.22 7.84 -4.92
N ASP A 35 1.25 9.12 -5.29
CA ASP A 35 2.16 10.12 -4.72
C ASP A 35 1.96 10.31 -3.22
N GLU A 36 0.70 10.33 -2.75
CA GLU A 36 0.35 10.43 -1.33
C GLU A 36 0.97 9.28 -0.52
N VAL A 37 0.94 8.06 -1.06
CA VAL A 37 1.55 6.89 -0.42
C VAL A 37 3.07 6.93 -0.57
N CYS A 38 3.60 7.08 -1.79
CA CYS A 38 5.02 6.90 -2.08
C CYS A 38 5.92 7.99 -1.50
N ARG A 39 5.41 9.20 -1.26
CA ARG A 39 6.18 10.26 -0.57
C ARG A 39 6.44 9.96 0.91
N GLN A 40 5.74 8.98 1.48
CA GLN A 40 5.96 8.51 2.85
C GLN A 40 6.97 7.35 2.92
N MET A 41 7.48 6.87 1.77
CA MET A 41 8.44 5.78 1.70
C MET A 41 9.88 6.30 1.69
N GLU A 42 10.80 5.49 2.19
CA GLU A 42 12.25 5.77 2.09
C GLU A 42 12.77 5.73 0.65
N ASP A 43 12.03 5.07 -0.26
CA ASP A 43 12.29 5.07 -1.70
C ASP A 43 11.00 5.25 -2.48
N TYR A 44 10.78 6.49 -2.91
CA TYR A 44 9.67 6.85 -3.78
C TYR A 44 9.70 6.11 -5.11
N GLY A 45 10.88 5.94 -5.72
CA GLY A 45 11.02 5.33 -7.04
C GLY A 45 10.69 3.85 -7.04
N PHE A 46 11.09 3.13 -5.99
CA PHE A 46 10.66 1.75 -5.76
C PHE A 46 9.14 1.65 -5.57
N CYS A 47 8.58 2.45 -4.66
CA CYS A 47 7.13 2.44 -4.39
C CYS A 47 6.30 2.73 -5.65
N ASN A 48 6.67 3.78 -6.39
CA ASN A 48 5.96 4.20 -7.58
C ASN A 48 6.01 3.11 -8.66
N ARG A 49 7.19 2.48 -8.86
CA ARG A 49 7.35 1.35 -9.78
C ARG A 49 6.47 0.16 -9.39
N VAL A 50 6.46 -0.21 -8.11
CA VAL A 50 5.66 -1.34 -7.61
C VAL A 50 4.18 -1.15 -7.95
N PHE A 51 3.61 0.05 -7.76
CA PHE A 51 2.23 0.28 -8.16
C PHE A 51 2.03 0.19 -9.67
N HIS A 52 2.84 0.89 -10.47
CA HIS A 52 2.68 0.90 -11.92
C HIS A 52 2.84 -0.48 -12.58
N GLU A 53 3.73 -1.32 -12.06
CA GLU A 53 3.96 -2.67 -12.59
C GLU A 53 2.81 -3.65 -12.25
N ASN A 54 1.99 -3.34 -11.24
CA ASN A 54 0.94 -4.23 -10.74
C ASN A 54 -0.48 -3.67 -10.88
N MET A 55 -0.64 -2.46 -11.43
CA MET A 55 -1.94 -1.90 -11.75
C MET A 55 -2.49 -2.50 -13.06
N GLU A 56 -3.72 -3.03 -13.01
CA GLU A 56 -4.42 -3.53 -14.20
C GLU A 56 -5.11 -2.42 -15.01
N SER A 57 -5.33 -1.27 -14.39
CA SER A 57 -6.03 -0.14 -14.99
C SER A 57 -5.39 1.20 -14.59
N PRO A 58 -5.51 2.26 -15.40
CA PRO A 58 -5.02 3.59 -15.05
C PRO A 58 -5.74 4.21 -13.84
N GLU A 59 -6.95 3.74 -13.53
CA GLU A 59 -7.74 4.19 -12.38
C GLU A 59 -7.58 3.22 -11.20
N ILE A 60 -7.27 3.74 -10.02
CA ILE A 60 -7.15 2.99 -8.78
C ILE A 60 -7.53 3.87 -7.57
N ASP A 61 -8.11 3.27 -6.55
CA ASP A 61 -8.39 3.91 -5.27
C ASP A 61 -7.46 3.38 -4.16
N HIS A 62 -7.61 3.88 -2.93
CA HIS A 62 -6.81 3.38 -1.80
C HIS A 62 -7.05 1.90 -1.47
N VAL A 63 -8.21 1.34 -1.84
CA VAL A 63 -8.49 -0.10 -1.66
C VAL A 63 -7.62 -0.91 -2.63
N GLY A 64 -7.57 -0.51 -3.90
CA GLY A 64 -6.70 -1.13 -4.90
C GLY A 64 -5.22 -0.98 -4.58
N LEU A 65 -4.77 0.21 -4.16
CA LEU A 65 -3.38 0.41 -3.74
C LEU A 65 -3.02 -0.48 -2.55
N THR A 66 -3.94 -0.65 -1.60
CA THR A 66 -3.73 -1.55 -0.45
C THR A 66 -3.64 -3.00 -0.89
N ALA A 67 -4.53 -3.46 -1.78
CA ALA A 67 -4.46 -4.81 -2.32
C ALA A 67 -3.10 -5.10 -2.97
N ILE A 68 -2.63 -4.22 -3.86
CA ILE A 68 -1.32 -4.36 -4.52
C ILE A 68 -0.20 -4.42 -3.49
N ALA A 69 -0.14 -3.48 -2.54
CA ALA A 69 0.93 -3.43 -1.56
C ALA A 69 0.96 -4.68 -0.66
N MET A 70 -0.21 -5.19 -0.26
CA MET A 70 -0.32 -6.42 0.53
C MET A 70 0.10 -7.66 -0.27
N GLU A 71 -0.34 -7.79 -1.52
CA GLU A 71 0.04 -8.89 -2.41
C GLU A 71 1.55 -8.92 -2.64
N GLN A 72 2.16 -7.77 -2.94
CA GLN A 72 3.59 -7.65 -3.13
C GLN A 72 4.37 -7.93 -1.83
N THR A 73 3.83 -7.55 -0.67
CA THR A 73 4.40 -7.93 0.63
C THR A 73 4.41 -9.45 0.80
N ILE A 74 3.30 -10.13 0.50
CA ILE A 74 3.22 -11.60 0.57
C ILE A 74 4.20 -12.24 -0.41
N THR A 75 4.21 -11.82 -1.67
CA THR A 75 5.10 -12.36 -2.70
C THR A 75 6.58 -12.19 -2.35
N ASN A 76 6.99 -10.99 -1.91
CA ASN A 76 8.38 -10.75 -1.51
C ASN A 76 8.74 -11.56 -0.25
N ALA A 77 7.81 -11.71 0.69
CA ALA A 77 8.04 -12.47 1.91
C ALA A 77 8.29 -13.95 1.61
N THR A 78 7.45 -14.55 0.77
CA THR A 78 7.61 -15.94 0.33
C THR A 78 8.89 -16.15 -0.47
N SER A 79 9.18 -15.28 -1.45
CA SER A 79 10.45 -15.36 -2.19
C SER A 79 11.67 -15.24 -1.27
N THR A 80 11.60 -14.37 -0.28
CA THR A 80 12.71 -14.16 0.66
C THR A 80 12.83 -15.31 1.65
N HIS A 81 11.72 -15.87 2.14
CA HIS A 81 11.71 -17.06 2.99
C HIS A 81 12.33 -18.28 2.28
N GLU A 82 11.96 -18.51 1.01
CA GLU A 82 12.60 -19.55 0.18
C GLU A 82 14.10 -19.32 0.00
N TYR A 83 14.50 -18.07 -0.28
CA TYR A 83 15.92 -17.71 -0.40
C TYR A 83 16.70 -17.95 0.91
N ILE A 84 16.11 -17.63 2.06
CA ILE A 84 16.70 -17.91 3.38
C ILE A 84 16.86 -19.43 3.58
N SER A 85 15.83 -20.22 3.27
CA SER A 85 15.88 -21.68 3.37
C SER A 85 17.00 -22.27 2.50
N ASP A 86 17.19 -21.74 1.30
CA ASP A 86 18.30 -22.11 0.41
C ASP A 86 19.67 -21.80 1.02
N LEU A 87 19.84 -20.62 1.62
CA LEU A 87 21.08 -20.23 2.28
C LEU A 87 21.36 -21.11 3.51
N LEU A 88 20.33 -21.43 4.31
CA LEU A 88 20.44 -22.32 5.47
C LEU A 88 20.94 -23.71 5.09
N ARG A 89 20.50 -24.25 3.95
CA ARG A 89 20.95 -25.56 3.45
C ARG A 89 22.40 -25.58 2.97
N ARG A 90 22.95 -24.41 2.59
CA ARG A 90 24.27 -24.29 1.95
C ARG A 90 25.36 -23.78 2.89
N THR A 91 25.00 -22.99 3.89
CA THR A 91 25.98 -22.37 4.79
C THR A 91 26.63 -23.41 5.72
N THR A 92 27.95 -23.32 5.84
CA THR A 92 28.73 -24.03 6.88
C THR A 92 29.12 -23.10 8.03
N GLU A 93 28.93 -21.80 7.86
CA GLU A 93 29.28 -20.77 8.85
C GLU A 93 28.20 -20.68 9.93
N LYS A 94 28.55 -21.08 11.16
CA LYS A 94 27.62 -21.11 12.30
C LYS A 94 27.04 -19.73 12.63
N SER A 95 27.84 -18.68 12.50
CA SER A 95 27.41 -17.30 12.72
C SER A 95 26.32 -16.89 11.74
N LEU A 96 26.52 -17.15 10.45
CA LEU A 96 25.54 -16.88 9.41
C LEU A 96 24.30 -17.76 9.59
N TRP A 97 24.47 -19.04 9.91
CA TRP A 97 23.34 -19.95 10.15
C TRP A 97 22.40 -19.44 11.26
N ASN A 98 22.95 -19.01 12.39
CA ASN A 98 22.14 -18.48 13.50
C ASN A 98 21.33 -17.24 13.09
N VAL A 99 21.94 -16.34 12.33
CA VAL A 99 21.28 -15.12 11.84
C VAL A 99 20.18 -15.48 10.83
N LEU A 100 20.46 -16.41 9.91
CA LEU A 100 19.48 -16.86 8.92
C LEU A 100 18.27 -17.54 9.57
N VAL A 101 18.43 -18.31 10.65
CA VAL A 101 17.30 -18.86 11.40
C VAL A 101 16.45 -17.76 12.03
N ALA A 102 17.07 -16.71 12.58
CA ALA A 102 16.31 -15.56 13.09
C ALA A 102 15.52 -14.87 11.97
N CYS A 103 16.14 -14.72 10.80
CA CYS A 103 15.47 -14.18 9.61
C CYS A 103 14.35 -15.06 9.07
N GLU A 104 14.53 -16.38 9.02
CA GLU A 104 13.49 -17.33 8.59
C GLU A 104 12.24 -17.18 9.47
N ASN A 105 12.43 -17.14 10.80
CA ASN A 105 11.34 -16.89 11.74
C ASN A 105 10.69 -15.52 11.54
N ALA A 106 11.48 -14.47 11.32
CA ALA A 106 10.97 -13.12 11.09
C ALA A 106 10.08 -13.06 9.83
N PHE A 107 10.52 -13.65 8.72
CA PHE A 107 9.75 -13.68 7.48
C PHE A 107 8.50 -14.58 7.60
N GLY A 108 8.57 -15.69 8.34
CA GLY A 108 7.37 -16.49 8.66
C GLY A 108 6.31 -15.72 9.47
N ILE A 109 6.73 -14.82 10.37
CA ILE A 109 5.80 -13.89 11.04
C ILE A 109 5.17 -12.94 10.03
N VAL A 110 5.97 -12.31 9.15
CA VAL A 110 5.45 -11.41 8.11
C VAL A 110 4.42 -12.12 7.23
N GLU A 111 4.73 -13.31 6.72
CA GLU A 111 3.82 -14.11 5.89
C GLU A 111 2.51 -14.42 6.60
N SER A 112 2.57 -14.94 7.83
CA SER A 112 1.37 -15.29 8.59
C SER A 112 0.51 -14.06 8.93
N SER A 113 1.14 -12.95 9.32
CA SER A 113 0.46 -11.68 9.60
C SER A 113 -0.21 -11.11 8.36
N PHE A 114 0.48 -11.04 7.23
CA PHE A 114 -0.09 -10.51 5.98
C PHE A 114 -1.13 -11.47 5.36
N GLY A 115 -0.95 -12.78 5.50
CA GLY A 115 -1.97 -13.77 5.09
C GLY A 115 -3.27 -13.61 5.88
N ALA A 116 -3.19 -13.38 7.19
CA ALA A 116 -4.37 -13.08 8.02
C ALA A 116 -4.95 -11.68 7.73
N ALA A 117 -4.09 -10.68 7.52
CA ALA A 117 -4.51 -9.33 7.16
C ALA A 117 -5.28 -9.35 5.84
N MET A 118 -4.81 -10.09 4.84
CA MET A 118 -5.46 -10.26 3.54
C MET A 118 -6.85 -10.89 3.67
N GLN A 119 -7.03 -11.85 4.58
CA GLN A 119 -8.37 -12.39 4.85
C GLN A 119 -9.31 -11.33 5.44
N SER A 120 -8.81 -10.47 6.32
CA SER A 120 -9.58 -9.37 6.92
C SER A 120 -9.89 -8.29 5.88
N PHE A 121 -8.94 -7.97 5.01
CA PHE A 121 -9.11 -7.08 3.86
C PHE A 121 -10.26 -7.53 2.95
N HIS A 122 -10.30 -8.82 2.57
CA HIS A 122 -11.39 -9.37 1.76
C HIS A 122 -12.77 -9.31 2.44
N ARG A 123 -12.81 -9.37 3.79
CA ARG A 123 -14.03 -9.16 4.58
C ARG A 123 -14.35 -7.68 4.82
N LYS A 124 -13.53 -6.76 4.32
CA LYS A 124 -13.61 -5.30 4.55
C LYS A 124 -13.44 -4.90 6.02
N GLU A 125 -12.77 -5.75 6.80
CA GLU A 125 -12.42 -5.53 8.20
C GLU A 125 -11.09 -4.77 8.29
N TYR A 126 -11.04 -3.54 7.76
CA TYR A 126 -9.78 -2.79 7.58
C TYR A 126 -9.06 -2.43 8.89
N ASP A 127 -9.80 -2.20 9.98
CA ASP A 127 -9.19 -2.01 11.30
C ASP A 127 -8.44 -3.26 11.78
N ASP A 128 -9.02 -4.45 11.56
CA ASP A 128 -8.39 -5.71 11.97
C ASP A 128 -7.25 -6.09 11.04
N MET A 129 -7.38 -5.82 9.74
CA MET A 129 -6.28 -5.87 8.78
C MET A 129 -5.07 -5.06 9.27
N LEU A 130 -5.26 -3.77 9.60
CA LEU A 130 -4.17 -2.91 10.04
C LEU A 130 -3.53 -3.37 11.37
N LYS A 131 -4.31 -3.93 12.30
CA LYS A 131 -3.77 -4.50 13.54
C LYS A 131 -2.84 -5.69 13.25
N LEU A 132 -3.21 -6.53 12.28
CA LEU A 132 -2.42 -7.68 11.87
C LEU A 132 -1.13 -7.24 11.16
N GLU A 133 -1.20 -6.26 10.24
CA GLU A 133 -0.03 -5.72 9.55
C GLU A 133 0.99 -5.06 10.48
N GLN A 134 0.54 -4.41 11.56
CA GLN A 134 1.40 -3.71 12.52
C GLN A 134 2.40 -4.61 13.27
N VAL A 135 2.24 -5.93 13.20
CA VAL A 135 3.22 -6.89 13.74
C VAL A 135 4.47 -6.97 12.87
N ALA A 136 4.32 -6.81 11.56
CA ALA A 136 5.37 -7.09 10.58
C ALA A 136 6.59 -6.16 10.66
N PRO A 137 6.49 -4.83 10.88
CA PRO A 137 7.66 -3.96 10.92
C PRO A 137 8.70 -4.38 11.95
N ARG A 138 8.26 -4.78 13.15
CA ARG A 138 9.17 -5.23 14.21
C ARG A 138 9.78 -6.59 13.90
N ALA A 139 8.99 -7.51 13.34
CA ALA A 139 9.49 -8.81 12.92
C ALA A 139 10.57 -8.65 11.84
N GLN A 140 10.27 -7.92 10.77
CA GLN A 140 11.21 -7.63 9.69
C GLN A 140 12.51 -6.98 10.20
N ALA A 141 12.41 -5.94 11.03
CA ALA A 141 13.58 -5.25 11.59
C ALA A 141 14.47 -6.15 12.45
N SER A 142 13.91 -7.21 13.05
CA SER A 142 14.70 -8.17 13.83
C SER A 142 15.71 -8.94 12.97
N CYS A 143 15.35 -9.28 11.72
CA CYS A 143 16.27 -9.93 10.79
C CYS A 143 17.47 -9.04 10.46
N GLU A 144 17.23 -7.77 10.11
CA GLU A 144 18.30 -6.80 9.84
C GLU A 144 19.22 -6.62 11.05
N THR A 145 18.61 -6.47 12.23
CA THR A 145 19.37 -6.26 13.48
C THR A 145 20.26 -7.47 13.79
N SER A 146 19.82 -8.70 13.49
CA SER A 146 20.63 -9.90 13.67
C SER A 146 21.92 -9.91 12.86
N PHE A 147 21.98 -9.25 11.70
CA PHE A 147 23.23 -9.10 10.93
C PHE A 147 24.19 -8.04 11.50
N THR A 148 23.68 -7.11 12.31
CA THR A 148 24.51 -6.05 12.90
C THR A 148 25.14 -6.47 14.22
N ALA A 149 24.56 -7.44 14.93
CA ALA A 149 25.09 -7.94 16.19
C ALA A 149 26.33 -8.84 15.97
N PRO A 150 27.37 -8.76 16.83
CA PRO A 150 28.53 -9.63 16.71
C PRO A 150 28.16 -11.12 16.65
N PRO A 151 28.78 -11.92 15.77
CA PRO A 151 29.98 -11.60 14.98
C PRO A 151 29.71 -10.90 13.63
N SER A 152 28.49 -10.42 13.38
CA SER A 152 28.12 -9.59 12.23
C SER A 152 28.55 -10.18 10.88
N PRO A 153 28.07 -11.40 10.53
CA PRO A 153 28.41 -12.00 9.25
C PRO A 153 27.95 -11.11 8.08
N PRO A 154 28.54 -11.26 6.88
CA PRO A 154 28.04 -10.59 5.68
C PRO A 154 26.54 -10.82 5.51
N ASN A 155 25.81 -9.78 5.10
CA ASN A 155 24.35 -9.81 4.99
C ASN A 155 23.90 -10.07 3.54
N PRO A 156 23.52 -11.31 3.16
CA PRO A 156 22.97 -11.61 1.83
C PRO A 156 21.51 -11.14 1.66
N LEU A 157 20.86 -10.68 2.72
CA LEU A 157 19.45 -10.27 2.74
C LEU A 157 19.26 -8.75 2.75
N ALA A 158 20.32 -7.96 2.57
CA ALA A 158 20.26 -6.51 2.72
C ALA A 158 19.18 -5.86 1.83
N GLU A 159 19.19 -6.15 0.53
CA GLU A 159 18.20 -5.58 -0.41
C GLU A 159 16.80 -6.14 -0.18
N ARG A 160 16.68 -7.46 0.03
CA ARG A 160 15.38 -8.10 0.30
C ARG A 160 14.69 -7.55 1.54
N ASN A 161 15.47 -7.29 2.59
CA ASN A 161 14.97 -6.66 3.81
C ASN A 161 14.53 -5.21 3.58
N ARG A 162 15.31 -4.44 2.81
CA ARG A 162 14.97 -3.08 2.42
C ARG A 162 13.65 -3.03 1.65
N GLU A 163 13.52 -3.84 0.60
CA GLU A 163 12.27 -3.94 -0.19
C GLU A 163 11.10 -4.34 0.69
N MET A 164 11.27 -5.37 1.54
CA MET A 164 10.23 -5.82 2.46
C MET A 164 9.77 -4.71 3.41
N ARG A 165 10.70 -3.93 3.99
CA ARG A 165 10.35 -2.79 4.85
C ARG A 165 9.50 -1.76 4.12
N ILE A 166 9.85 -1.45 2.86
CA ILE A 166 9.10 -0.51 2.03
C ILE A 166 7.70 -1.06 1.75
N LEU A 167 7.59 -2.32 1.32
CA LEU A 167 6.31 -2.98 1.00
C LEU A 167 5.37 -3.03 2.20
N ILE A 168 5.86 -3.43 3.38
CA ILE A 168 5.08 -3.40 4.63
C ILE A 168 4.57 -1.98 4.92
N THR A 169 5.43 -0.98 4.73
CA THR A 169 5.06 0.42 4.99
C THR A 169 4.04 0.92 3.97
N MET A 170 4.18 0.55 2.70
CA MET A 170 3.21 0.85 1.65
C MET A 170 1.82 0.33 2.03
N ALA A 171 1.71 -0.96 2.42
CA ALA A 171 0.45 -1.59 2.81
C ALA A 171 -0.21 -0.88 4.00
N ILE A 172 0.56 -0.60 5.06
CA ILE A 172 0.04 0.08 6.25
C ILE A 172 -0.41 1.51 5.92
N VAL A 173 0.35 2.25 5.10
CA VAL A 173 0.03 3.64 4.75
C VAL A 173 -1.21 3.71 3.86
N SER A 174 -1.28 2.89 2.80
CA SER A 174 -2.45 2.84 1.93
C SER A 174 -3.69 2.32 2.68
N GLY A 175 -3.53 1.31 3.54
CA GLY A 175 -4.62 0.77 4.36
C GLY A 175 -5.18 1.80 5.34
N LYS A 176 -4.32 2.62 5.95
CA LYS A 176 -4.76 3.76 6.77
C LYS A 176 -5.50 4.83 5.97
N ALA A 177 -5.17 4.99 4.69
CA ALA A 177 -5.86 5.96 3.84
C ALA A 177 -7.32 5.54 3.58
N ILE A 178 -7.63 4.23 3.54
CA ILE A 178 -9.00 3.72 3.44
C ILE A 178 -9.86 4.24 4.61
N LEU A 179 -9.32 4.24 5.84
CA LEU A 179 -10.05 4.63 7.04
C LEU A 179 -10.22 6.15 7.23
N LYS A 180 -9.60 6.96 6.39
CA LYS A 180 -9.70 8.43 6.42
C LYS A 180 -10.77 8.98 5.47
N LEU A 181 -11.29 8.13 4.57
CA LEU A 181 -12.38 8.43 3.64
C LEU A 181 -13.73 8.38 4.37
#